data_AF-A0A0L0V1D3-F1
#
_entry.id   AF-A0A0L0V1D3-F1
#
_cell.length_a   1.000
_cell.length_b   1.000
_cell.length_c   1.000
_cell.angle_alpha   90.00
_cell.angle_beta   90.00
_cell.angle_gamma   90.00
#
_symmetry.space_group_name_H-M   'P 1'
#
loop_
_entity.id
_entity.type
_entity.pdbx_description
1 polymer ?
#
loop_
_entity_poly.entity_id
_entity_poly.type
_entity_poly.pdbx_seq_one_letter_code
_entity_poly.pdbx_strand_id
1 'polypeptide(L)'
;MIELLHQVNPTYRKVTYIFRVSYNVARDVIQYDQVTHTPLQSIVITDHNGDFHKQFIPITLHNNPTLLKYLSIFNNHLPHAKIKSKIQEILATYIPFRSNLTPPEFVPTNYMNLLTTIFNCFPNHRIVLSDFNGLPNSLPGSKGALVVQTRYNGLIVPASTFLVKPGLFDIFFPTDFQGLTSPYHHLLKQHQ
;
A
#
# COMPACT_ATOMS: atom_id res chain seq x y z
N MET A 1 -21.29 -24.25 4.85
CA MET A 1 -21.55 -25.10 3.68
C MET A 1 -21.47 -24.20 2.45
N ILE A 2 -20.27 -24.05 1.88
CA ILE A 2 -20.02 -23.26 0.68
C ILE A 2 -19.90 -24.28 -0.44
N GLU A 3 -20.97 -24.46 -1.22
CA GLU A 3 -20.94 -25.28 -2.42
C GLU A 3 -20.05 -24.62 -3.48
N LEU A 4 -18.91 -25.26 -3.73
CA LEU A 4 -18.10 -25.07 -4.92
C LEU A 4 -18.87 -25.62 -6.14
N LEU A 5 -19.78 -24.80 -6.70
CA LEU A 5 -20.35 -25.07 -8.02
C LEU A 5 -19.32 -24.73 -9.10
N HIS A 6 -18.57 -25.77 -9.45
CA HIS A 6 -17.67 -25.85 -10.59
C HIS A 6 -18.48 -26.02 -11.89
N GLN A 7 -19.21 -24.99 -12.28
CA GLN A 7 -19.70 -24.81 -13.65
C GLN A 7 -19.57 -23.33 -14.00
N VAL A 8 -18.51 -23.00 -14.76
CA VAL A 8 -18.34 -21.67 -15.34
C VAL A 8 -19.32 -21.56 -16.50
N ASN A 9 -20.55 -21.21 -16.17
CA ASN A 9 -21.55 -20.84 -17.15
C ASN A 9 -21.30 -19.37 -17.56
N PRO A 10 -20.89 -19.09 -18.82
CA PRO A 10 -20.40 -17.77 -19.24
C PRO A 10 -21.46 -16.66 -19.18
N THR A 11 -22.74 -17.02 -19.03
CA THR A 11 -23.87 -16.09 -19.04
C THR A 11 -24.08 -15.37 -17.71
N TYR A 12 -23.58 -15.91 -16.58
CA TYR A 12 -23.84 -15.35 -15.26
C TYR A 12 -22.72 -14.43 -14.79
N ARG A 13 -23.07 -13.17 -14.53
CA ARG A 13 -22.18 -12.24 -13.82
C ARG A 13 -22.21 -12.54 -12.32
N LYS A 14 -21.07 -12.94 -11.75
CA LYS A 14 -20.94 -13.13 -10.29
C LYS A 14 -20.78 -11.77 -9.61
N VAL A 15 -21.51 -11.53 -8.53
CA VAL A 15 -21.28 -10.34 -7.68
C VAL A 15 -20.45 -10.77 -6.49
N THR A 16 -19.25 -10.21 -6.38
CA THR A 16 -18.33 -10.45 -5.27
C THR A 16 -18.48 -9.31 -4.27
N TYR A 17 -18.93 -9.64 -3.05
CA TYR A 17 -19.06 -8.69 -1.97
C TYR A 17 -17.84 -8.76 -1.05
N ILE A 18 -17.21 -7.61 -0.81
CA ILE A 18 -16.09 -7.48 0.12
C ILE A 18 -16.49 -6.46 1.18
N PHE A 19 -16.78 -6.93 2.39
CA PHE A 19 -17.19 -6.11 3.52
C PHE A 19 -16.12 -6.11 4.59
N ARG A 20 -15.59 -4.94 4.95
CA ARG A 20 -14.78 -4.75 6.18
C ARG A 20 -13.58 -5.71 6.33
N VAL A 21 -13.01 -6.17 5.21
CA VAL A 21 -11.74 -6.95 5.17
C VAL A 21 -10.57 -6.08 4.72
N SER A 22 -10.92 -5.10 3.92
CA SER A 22 -10.07 -4.18 3.18
C SER A 22 -9.09 -3.37 4.05
N TYR A 23 -9.51 -2.99 5.25
CA TYR A 23 -8.69 -2.25 6.22
C TYR A 23 -7.53 -3.07 6.80
N ASN A 24 -7.63 -4.41 6.80
CA ASN A 24 -6.61 -5.32 7.34
C ASN A 24 -5.61 -5.80 6.27
N VAL A 25 -5.88 -5.50 4.99
CA VAL A 25 -4.96 -5.88 3.92
C VAL A 25 -3.67 -5.07 4.10
N ALA A 26 -2.52 -5.74 4.11
CA ALA A 26 -1.24 -5.08 4.31
C ALA A 26 -0.92 -4.07 3.18
N ARG A 27 -0.21 -3.00 3.53
CA ARG A 27 0.26 -1.95 2.61
C ARG A 27 1.78 -1.98 2.57
N ASP A 28 2.35 -1.72 1.40
CA ASP A 28 3.76 -1.33 1.34
C ASP A 28 3.88 0.13 1.77
N VAL A 29 5.04 0.51 2.33
CA VAL A 29 5.35 1.91 2.63
C VAL A 29 6.40 2.37 1.64
N ILE A 30 6.12 3.44 0.92
CA ILE A 30 7.07 4.05 -0.01
C ILE A 30 7.43 5.47 0.41
N GLN A 31 8.65 5.86 0.10
CA GLN A 31 9.10 7.25 0.12
C GLN A 31 9.86 7.53 -1.16
N TYR A 32 9.83 8.79 -1.59
CA TYR A 32 10.60 9.23 -2.74
C TYR A 32 11.80 10.02 -2.25
N ASP A 33 12.95 9.77 -2.85
CA ASP A 33 14.07 10.67 -2.73
C ASP A 33 13.70 12.03 -3.36
N GLN A 34 13.84 13.12 -2.62
CA GLN A 34 13.39 14.46 -3.02
C GLN A 34 14.25 15.05 -4.16
N VAL A 35 15.45 14.50 -4.37
CA VAL A 35 16.39 14.95 -5.40
C VAL A 35 16.19 14.15 -6.68
N THR A 36 16.36 12.83 -6.58
CA THR A 36 16.30 11.88 -7.71
C THR A 36 14.87 11.47 -8.06
N HIS A 37 13.90 11.72 -7.18
CA HIS A 37 12.52 11.25 -7.30
C HIS A 37 12.38 9.74 -7.44
N THR A 38 13.40 9.00 -7.01
CA THR A 38 13.38 7.53 -7.06
C THR A 38 12.53 6.98 -5.91
N PRO A 39 11.61 6.03 -6.17
CA PRO A 39 10.83 5.40 -5.13
C PRO A 39 11.68 4.38 -4.37
N LEU A 40 11.63 4.44 -3.05
CA LEU A 40 12.21 3.48 -2.12
C LEU A 40 11.08 2.81 -1.34
N GLN A 41 11.20 1.50 -1.10
CA GLN A 41 10.30 0.80 -0.18
C GLN A 41 10.89 0.75 1.22
N SER A 42 10.02 0.79 2.20
CA SER A 42 10.40 0.53 3.58
C SER A 42 10.50 -0.97 3.83
N ILE A 43 11.52 -1.35 4.59
CA ILE A 43 11.62 -2.63 5.29
C ILE A 43 11.69 -2.38 6.80
N VAL A 44 11.29 -3.39 7.56
CA VAL A 44 11.48 -3.40 9.02
C VAL A 44 12.58 -4.41 9.33
N ILE A 45 13.62 -3.95 10.01
CA ILE A 45 14.72 -4.77 10.49
C ILE A 45 14.66 -4.85 12.01
N THR A 46 15.18 -5.92 12.58
CA THR A 46 15.27 -6.11 14.04
C THR A 46 16.74 -6.08 14.43
N ASP A 47 17.07 -5.32 15.48
CA ASP A 47 18.43 -5.30 16.00
C ASP A 47 18.68 -6.43 17.03
N HIS A 48 19.87 -6.43 17.62
CA HIS A 48 20.29 -7.42 18.61
C HIS A 48 19.52 -7.33 19.95
N ASN A 49 18.89 -6.20 20.24
CA ASN A 49 18.06 -6.00 21.44
C ASN A 49 16.60 -6.38 21.20
N GLY A 50 16.24 -6.71 19.96
CA GLY A 50 14.86 -7.00 19.56
C GLY A 50 14.05 -5.74 19.22
N ASP A 51 14.70 -4.59 19.06
CA ASP A 51 14.04 -3.35 18.66
C ASP A 51 13.86 -3.31 17.14
N PHE A 52 12.70 -2.80 16.71
CA PHE A 52 12.34 -2.68 15.30
C PHE A 52 12.77 -1.34 14.73
N HIS A 53 13.49 -1.38 13.62
CA HIS A 53 13.98 -0.21 12.90
C HIS A 53 13.45 -0.19 11.48
N LYS A 54 13.17 1.00 10.98
CA LYS A 54 12.70 1.22 9.61
C LYS A 54 13.87 1.61 8.73
N GLN A 55 14.04 0.91 7.62
CA GLN A 55 15.04 1.25 6.59
C GLN A 55 14.39 1.36 5.22
N PHE A 56 14.90 2.23 4.37
CA PHE A 56 14.45 2.36 2.98
C PHE A 56 15.48 1.73 2.03
N ILE A 57 14.98 0.89 1.11
CA ILE A 57 15.79 0.21 0.10
C ILE A 57 15.21 0.45 -1.31
N PRO A 58 16.04 0.37 -2.36
CA PRO A 58 15.56 0.42 -3.73
C PRO A 58 14.55 -0.69 -4.03
N ILE A 59 13.57 -0.36 -4.86
CA ILE A 59 12.57 -1.32 -5.34
C ILE A 59 13.13 -1.99 -6.60
N THR A 60 13.22 -3.32 -6.59
CA THR A 60 13.75 -4.11 -7.70
C THR A 60 12.77 -5.23 -8.07
N LEU A 61 12.90 -5.76 -9.28
CA LEU A 61 12.06 -6.88 -9.72
C LEU A 61 12.28 -8.13 -8.85
N HIS A 62 13.46 -8.27 -8.25
CA HIS A 62 13.80 -9.39 -7.38
C HIS A 62 13.16 -9.29 -5.99
N ASN A 63 13.08 -8.08 -5.40
CA ASN A 63 12.59 -7.93 -4.03
C ASN A 63 11.08 -7.64 -3.93
N ASN A 64 10.49 -6.91 -4.89
CA ASN A 64 9.07 -6.55 -4.85
C ASN A 64 8.51 -6.27 -6.25
N PRO A 65 8.28 -7.32 -7.07
CA PRO A 65 7.76 -7.16 -8.42
C PRO A 65 6.33 -6.61 -8.45
N THR A 66 5.50 -6.94 -7.46
CA THR A 66 4.12 -6.45 -7.38
C THR A 66 4.07 -4.95 -7.12
N LEU A 67 4.93 -4.42 -6.24
CA LEU A 67 5.01 -2.99 -6.01
C LEU A 67 5.48 -2.25 -7.26
N LEU A 68 6.44 -2.78 -8.02
CA LEU A 68 6.82 -2.18 -9.30
C LEU A 68 5.66 -2.17 -10.30
N LYS A 69 4.89 -3.25 -10.41
CA LYS A 69 3.69 -3.31 -11.26
C LYS A 69 2.62 -2.34 -10.79
N TYR A 70 2.40 -2.23 -9.48
CA TYR A 70 1.50 -1.24 -8.91
C TYR A 70 1.97 0.17 -9.31
N LEU A 71 3.22 0.50 -9.01
CA LEU A 71 3.78 1.79 -9.37
C LEU A 71 3.67 2.05 -10.89
N SER A 72 3.91 1.10 -11.79
CA SER A 72 3.77 1.37 -13.23
C SER A 72 2.32 1.69 -13.68
N ILE A 73 1.30 1.14 -13.01
CA ILE A 73 -0.11 1.41 -13.32
C ILE A 73 -0.53 2.80 -12.83
N PHE A 74 -0.02 3.22 -11.67
CA PHE A 74 -0.40 4.47 -11.01
C PHE A 74 0.58 5.63 -11.27
N ASN A 75 1.81 5.32 -11.66
CA ASN A 75 2.90 6.25 -11.98
C ASN A 75 3.09 6.46 -13.50
N ASN A 76 1.99 6.66 -14.25
CA ASN A 76 2.09 7.60 -15.39
C ASN A 76 2.54 9.02 -14.90
N HIS A 77 2.62 9.22 -13.57
CA HIS A 77 3.25 10.29 -12.83
C HIS A 77 4.50 9.86 -12.02
N LEU A 78 5.33 8.93 -12.48
CA LEU A 78 6.76 9.15 -12.27
C LEU A 78 6.96 10.57 -12.80
N PRO A 79 7.52 11.53 -12.04
CA PRO A 79 7.97 12.72 -12.72
C PRO A 79 8.90 12.17 -13.79
N HIS A 80 8.48 12.30 -15.06
CA HIS A 80 9.39 12.57 -16.15
C HIS A 80 10.54 13.29 -15.51
N ALA A 81 11.72 12.66 -15.50
CA ALA A 81 12.92 13.22 -14.93
C ALA A 81 12.93 14.70 -15.33
N LYS A 82 12.47 15.58 -14.42
CA LYS A 82 12.41 16.99 -14.72
C LYS A 82 13.88 17.32 -14.68
N ILE A 83 14.46 17.50 -15.86
CA ILE A 83 15.85 17.88 -16.03
C ILE A 83 16.05 19.10 -15.13
N LYS A 84 16.63 18.88 -13.95
CA LYS A 84 16.93 19.94 -13.00
C LYS A 84 18.34 20.43 -13.28
N SER A 85 18.53 21.73 -13.12
CA SER A 85 19.83 22.35 -13.31
C SER A 85 20.80 21.81 -12.27
N LYS A 86 22.04 21.56 -12.71
CA LYS A 86 23.19 21.05 -11.92
C LYS A 86 23.38 21.76 -10.57
N ILE A 87 22.89 23.00 -10.45
CA ILE A 87 22.96 23.86 -9.26
C ILE A 87 22.05 23.34 -8.13
N GLN A 88 20.85 22.83 -8.42
CA GLN A 88 19.95 22.30 -7.39
C GLN A 88 20.48 20.99 -6.78
N GLU A 89 21.11 20.14 -7.59
CA GLU A 89 21.76 18.91 -7.12
C GLU A 89 22.95 19.22 -6.20
N ILE A 90 23.78 20.20 -6.60
CA ILE A 90 24.91 20.66 -5.80
C ILE A 90 24.41 21.19 -4.45
N LEU A 91 23.45 22.12 -4.43
CA LEU A 91 22.92 22.69 -3.19
C LEU A 91 22.28 21.64 -2.27
N ALA A 92 21.61 20.62 -2.84
CA ALA A 92 21.03 19.52 -2.05
C ALA A 92 22.11 18.61 -1.43
N THR A 93 23.26 18.47 -2.08
CA THR A 93 24.39 17.64 -1.60
C THR A 93 25.11 18.28 -0.40
N TYR A 94 25.10 19.61 -0.29
CA TYR A 94 25.88 20.34 0.72
C TYR A 94 25.11 20.76 2.00
N ILE A 95 23.83 20.39 2.15
CA ILE A 95 23.07 20.71 3.36
C ILE A 95 23.04 19.49 4.29
N PRO A 96 23.85 19.47 5.36
CA PRO A 96 23.79 18.40 6.34
C PRO A 96 22.43 18.38 7.06
N PHE A 97 21.94 17.18 7.39
CA PHE A 97 20.70 16.92 8.14
C PHE A 97 19.36 17.15 7.42
N ARG A 98 19.32 17.32 6.08
CA ARG A 98 18.04 17.23 5.37
C ARG A 98 17.53 15.80 5.34
N SER A 99 16.26 15.62 5.70
CA SER A 99 15.53 14.42 5.29
C SER A 99 15.33 14.50 3.78
N ASN A 100 16.19 13.81 3.03
CA ASN A 100 16.12 13.77 1.58
C ASN A 100 14.92 12.95 1.07
N LEU A 101 14.00 12.51 1.94
CA LEU A 101 12.86 11.67 1.59
C LEU A 101 11.55 12.43 1.76
N THR A 102 10.57 12.15 0.91
CA THR A 102 9.19 12.63 1.09
C THR A 102 8.57 12.01 2.34
N PRO A 103 7.46 12.57 2.86
CA PRO A 103 6.65 11.86 3.85
C PRO A 103 6.22 10.47 3.32
N PRO A 104 6.06 9.47 4.21
CA PRO A 104 5.76 8.11 3.79
C PRO A 104 4.34 7.99 3.23
N GLU A 105 4.21 7.17 2.19
CA GLU A 105 2.93 6.80 1.59
C GLU A 105 2.67 5.31 1.79
N PHE A 106 1.50 4.98 2.33
CA PHE A 106 1.03 3.60 2.45
C PHE A 106 0.25 3.22 1.20
N VAL A 107 0.79 2.29 0.41
CA VAL A 107 0.21 1.92 -0.89
C VAL A 107 -0.47 0.55 -0.86
N PRO A 108 -1.67 0.42 -1.45
CA PRO A 108 -2.49 -0.79 -1.47
C PRO A 108 -1.99 -1.91 -2.41
N THR A 109 -0.69 -2.20 -2.47
CA THR A 109 -0.14 -3.19 -3.41
C THR A 109 -0.78 -4.57 -3.27
N ASN A 110 -1.07 -5.04 -2.04
CA ASN A 110 -1.70 -6.35 -1.86
C ASN A 110 -3.15 -6.42 -2.37
N TYR A 111 -3.82 -5.29 -2.58
CA TYR A 111 -5.07 -5.31 -3.31
C TYR A 111 -4.88 -5.71 -4.78
N MET A 112 -3.74 -5.42 -5.40
CA MET A 112 -3.46 -5.91 -6.76
C MET A 112 -3.47 -7.43 -6.79
N ASN A 113 -2.88 -8.07 -5.78
CA ASN A 113 -2.86 -9.52 -5.66
C ASN A 113 -4.28 -10.09 -5.45
N LEU A 114 -5.06 -9.44 -4.59
CA LEU A 114 -6.47 -9.80 -4.37
C LEU A 114 -7.29 -9.66 -5.65
N LEU A 115 -7.24 -8.51 -6.31
CA LEU A 115 -7.95 -8.26 -7.56
C LEU A 115 -7.54 -9.24 -8.65
N THR A 116 -6.24 -9.48 -8.82
CA THR A 116 -5.71 -10.45 -9.79
C THR A 116 -6.27 -11.85 -9.53
N THR A 117 -6.34 -12.26 -8.26
CA THR A 117 -6.95 -13.55 -7.87
C THR A 117 -8.43 -13.59 -8.22
N ILE A 118 -9.18 -12.52 -7.95
CA ILE A 118 -10.61 -12.43 -8.28
C ILE A 118 -10.82 -12.53 -9.80
N PHE A 119 -10.03 -11.82 -10.61
CA PHE A 119 -10.11 -11.90 -12.07
C PHE A 119 -9.79 -13.31 -12.60
N ASN A 120 -8.80 -13.99 -12.03
CA ASN A 120 -8.45 -15.35 -12.41
C ASN A 120 -9.54 -16.37 -12.05
N CYS A 121 -10.16 -16.25 -10.88
CA CYS A 121 -11.18 -17.18 -10.41
C CYS A 121 -12.59 -16.88 -10.93
N PHE A 122 -12.88 -15.59 -11.18
CA PHE A 122 -14.22 -15.09 -11.53
C PHE A 122 -14.11 -14.02 -12.63
N PRO A 123 -13.79 -14.36 -13.88
CA PRO A 123 -13.55 -13.36 -14.93
C PRO A 123 -14.76 -12.44 -15.19
N ASN A 124 -15.97 -12.96 -15.06
CA ASN A 124 -17.23 -12.20 -15.23
C ASN A 124 -17.79 -11.70 -13.89
N HIS A 125 -16.99 -10.96 -13.12
CA HIS A 125 -17.40 -10.47 -11.80
C HIS A 125 -17.80 -8.98 -11.77
N ARG A 126 -18.50 -8.60 -10.70
CA ARG A 126 -18.68 -7.21 -10.24
C ARG A 126 -18.29 -7.15 -8.77
N ILE A 127 -17.50 -6.16 -8.38
CA ILE A 127 -17.13 -5.96 -6.98
C ILE A 127 -18.04 -4.92 -6.35
N VAL A 128 -18.60 -5.26 -5.19
CA VAL A 128 -19.18 -4.28 -4.26
C VAL A 128 -18.29 -4.26 -3.02
N LEU A 129 -17.65 -3.12 -2.79
CA LEU A 129 -16.70 -2.90 -1.69
C LEU A 129 -17.33 -1.96 -0.65
N SER A 130 -17.25 -2.33 0.63
CA SER A 130 -17.67 -1.46 1.73
C SER A 130 -16.65 -1.51 2.87
N ASP A 131 -16.16 -0.33 3.24
CA ASP A 131 -15.16 -0.14 4.30
C ASP A 131 -15.07 1.34 4.73
N PHE A 132 -14.24 1.63 5.73
CA PHE A 132 -13.90 2.98 6.18
C PHE A 132 -12.87 3.63 5.24
N ASN A 133 -13.15 4.86 4.80
CA ASN A 133 -12.21 5.70 4.03
C ASN A 133 -11.37 6.65 4.92
N GLY A 134 -11.60 6.64 6.22
CA GLY A 134 -10.88 7.45 7.21
C GLY A 134 -11.05 6.85 8.60
N LEU A 135 -10.05 7.02 9.44
CA LEU A 135 -10.03 6.49 10.80
C LEU A 135 -9.55 7.58 11.77
N PRO A 136 -10.13 7.67 12.99
CA PRO A 136 -9.63 8.57 14.01
C PRO A 136 -8.24 8.11 14.48
N ASN A 137 -7.41 9.05 14.93
CA ASN A 137 -6.07 8.77 15.47
C ASN A 137 -5.09 8.09 14.49
N SER A 138 -5.26 8.31 13.19
CA SER A 138 -4.26 7.91 12.18
C SER A 138 -2.91 8.58 12.43
N LEU A 139 -1.82 7.86 12.13
CA LEU A 139 -0.46 8.40 12.25
C LEU A 139 -0.29 9.67 11.39
N PRO A 140 0.21 10.78 11.95
CA PRO A 140 0.28 12.05 11.23
C PRO A 140 1.28 12.01 10.07
N GLY A 141 1.06 12.87 9.07
CA GLY A 141 2.03 13.15 8.01
C GLY A 141 2.23 12.03 6.99
N SER A 142 1.32 11.05 6.90
CA SER A 142 1.43 9.95 5.94
C SER A 142 0.20 9.86 5.04
N LYS A 143 0.39 9.67 3.73
CA LYS A 143 -0.74 9.38 2.84
C LYS A 143 -1.21 7.95 3.08
N GLY A 144 -2.53 7.75 3.20
CA GLY A 144 -3.08 6.44 3.59
C GLY A 144 -2.74 6.06 5.04
N ALA A 145 -2.54 7.06 5.90
CA ALA A 145 -2.10 6.89 7.28
C ALA A 145 -2.88 5.81 8.03
N LEU A 146 -2.13 4.85 8.54
CA LEU A 146 -2.66 3.75 9.33
C LEU A 146 -3.01 4.19 10.76
N VAL A 147 -3.87 3.43 11.41
CA VAL A 147 -4.10 3.46 12.86
C VAL A 147 -3.40 2.26 13.47
N VAL A 148 -2.61 2.49 14.51
CA VAL A 148 -2.08 1.43 15.36
C VAL A 148 -2.72 1.58 16.73
N GLN A 149 -3.31 0.51 17.23
CA GLN A 149 -3.94 0.54 18.54
C GLN A 149 -3.86 -0.81 19.22
N THR A 150 -3.95 -0.80 20.55
CA THR A 150 -4.12 -2.01 21.35
C THR A 150 -5.22 -1.77 22.38
N ARG A 151 -5.62 -2.84 23.08
CA ARG A 151 -6.53 -2.76 24.22
C ARG A 151 -5.77 -2.99 25.50
N TYR A 152 -5.84 -2.01 26.40
CA TYR A 152 -5.30 -2.10 27.74
C TYR A 152 -6.41 -1.78 28.75
N ASN A 153 -6.69 -2.71 29.67
CA ASN A 153 -7.78 -2.60 30.64
C ASN A 153 -9.13 -2.22 30.02
N GLY A 154 -9.44 -2.79 28.84
CA GLY A 154 -10.69 -2.53 28.12
C GLY A 154 -10.74 -1.20 27.35
N LEU A 155 -9.72 -0.34 27.47
CA LEU A 155 -9.63 0.92 26.76
C LEU A 155 -8.76 0.79 25.51
N ILE A 156 -9.13 1.54 24.46
CA ILE A 156 -8.34 1.66 23.24
C ILE A 156 -7.17 2.60 23.52
N VAL A 157 -5.96 2.10 23.32
CA VAL A 157 -4.72 2.88 23.46
C VAL A 157 -4.06 2.98 22.08
N PRO A 158 -3.96 4.18 21.48
CA PRO A 158 -3.27 4.36 20.21
C PRO A 158 -1.75 4.27 20.41
N ALA A 159 -1.05 3.76 19.39
CA ALA A 159 0.40 3.84 19.32
C ALA A 159 0.83 4.90 18.29
N SER A 160 1.95 5.55 18.56
CA SER A 160 2.53 6.60 17.71
C SER A 160 3.39 6.05 16.55
N THR A 161 3.56 4.73 16.47
CA THR A 161 4.36 4.05 15.45
C THR A 161 3.79 2.66 15.16
N PHE A 162 4.05 2.14 13.96
CA PHE A 162 3.76 0.75 13.59
C PHE A 162 4.92 -0.21 13.89
N LEU A 163 6.06 0.31 14.36
CA LEU A 163 7.20 -0.48 14.81
C LEU A 163 6.94 -1.04 16.22
N VAL A 164 5.87 -1.82 16.33
CA VAL A 164 5.37 -2.39 17.57
C VAL A 164 5.56 -3.90 17.57
N LYS A 165 5.49 -4.52 18.75
CA LYS A 165 5.61 -5.98 18.87
C LYS A 165 4.53 -6.69 18.03
N PRO A 166 4.91 -7.58 17.10
CA PRO A 166 3.96 -8.32 16.27
C PRO A 166 2.94 -9.09 17.12
N GLY A 167 1.66 -9.01 16.72
CA GLY A 167 0.55 -9.70 17.38
C GLY A 167 -0.01 -9.01 18.63
N LEU A 168 0.57 -7.88 19.06
CA LEU A 168 0.10 -7.16 20.26
C LEU A 168 -0.76 -5.93 19.96
N PHE A 169 -0.69 -5.43 18.72
CA PHE A 169 -1.40 -4.25 18.25
C PHE A 169 -2.18 -4.59 16.98
N ASP A 170 -3.36 -4.02 16.87
CA ASP A 170 -4.15 -4.01 15.66
C ASP A 170 -3.71 -2.84 14.77
N ILE A 171 -3.53 -3.12 13.48
CA ILE A 171 -3.13 -2.14 12.47
C ILE A 171 -4.23 -2.05 11.41
N PHE A 172 -4.78 -0.85 11.24
CA PHE A 172 -5.87 -0.57 10.30
C PHE A 172 -5.42 0.44 9.26
N PHE A 173 -5.76 0.19 7.99
CA PHE A 173 -5.55 1.13 6.90
C PHE A 173 -6.89 1.68 6.41
N PRO A 174 -7.05 3.00 6.21
CA PRO A 174 -8.20 3.52 5.50
C PRO A 174 -8.22 3.00 4.07
N THR A 175 -9.41 2.74 3.54
CA THR A 175 -9.59 2.27 2.17
C THR A 175 -9.68 3.44 1.20
N ASP A 176 -8.74 3.48 0.25
CA ASP A 176 -8.77 4.42 -0.88
C ASP A 176 -9.63 3.83 -2.03
N PHE A 177 -10.95 4.04 -1.94
CA PHE A 177 -11.90 3.55 -2.96
C PHE A 177 -11.60 4.07 -4.36
N GLN A 178 -11.15 5.32 -4.48
CA GLN A 178 -10.84 5.93 -5.76
C GLN A 178 -9.56 5.30 -6.34
N GLY A 179 -8.53 5.14 -5.52
CA GLY A 179 -7.29 4.45 -5.87
C GLY A 179 -7.53 3.01 -6.32
N LEU A 180 -8.53 2.31 -5.78
CA LEU A 180 -8.86 0.94 -6.19
C LEU A 180 -9.55 0.82 -7.56
N THR A 181 -10.03 1.93 -8.14
CA THR A 181 -10.72 1.91 -9.44
C THR A 181 -9.76 1.72 -10.61
N SER A 182 -8.64 2.46 -10.66
CA SER A 182 -7.61 2.33 -11.71
C SER A 182 -7.06 0.91 -11.91
N PRO A 183 -6.65 0.16 -10.86
CA PRO A 183 -6.09 -1.18 -11.03
C PRO A 183 -7.15 -2.19 -11.42
N TYR A 184 -8.39 -2.04 -10.91
CA TYR A 184 -9.52 -2.85 -11.33
C TYR A 184 -9.77 -2.70 -12.83
N HIS A 185 -9.85 -1.45 -13.33
CA HIS A 185 -10.04 -1.19 -14.75
C HIS A 185 -8.86 -1.66 -15.61
N HIS A 186 -7.62 -1.54 -15.10
CA HIS A 186 -6.44 -2.05 -15.77
C HIS A 186 -6.52 -3.57 -15.95
N LEU A 187 -6.83 -4.32 -14.89
CA LEU A 187 -6.98 -5.77 -14.94
C LEU A 187 -8.18 -6.19 -15.80
N LEU A 188 -9.31 -5.48 -15.72
CA LEU A 188 -10.48 -5.75 -16.56
C LEU A 188 -10.13 -5.72 -18.06
N LYS A 189 -9.33 -4.75 -18.50
CA LYS A 189 -8.87 -4.65 -19.90
C LYS A 189 -7.93 -5.78 -20.31
N GLN A 190 -7.21 -6.40 -19.38
CA GLN A 190 -6.31 -7.53 -19.68
C GLN A 190 -7.06 -8.86 -19.81
N HIS A 191 -8.29 -8.93 -19.28
CA HIS A 191 -9.14 -10.13 -19.29
C HIS A 191 -10.31 -10.06 -20.28
N GLN A 192 -10.38 -8.99 -21.09
CA GLN A 192 -11.30 -8.83 -22.22
C GLN A 192 -10.56 -9.08 -23.53
#